data_AF-A0A167LA13-F1
#
_entry.id   AF-A0A167LA13-F1
#
_cell.length_a   1.000
_cell.length_b   1.000
_cell.length_c   1.000
_cell.angle_alpha   90.00
_cell.angle_beta   90.00
_cell.angle_gamma   90.00
#
_symmetry.space_group_name_H-M   'P 1'
#
loop_
_entity.id
_entity.type
_entity.pdbx_description
1 polymer ?
#
loop_
_entity_poly.entity_id
_entity_poly.type
_entity_poly.pdbx_seq_one_letter_code
_entity_poly.pdbx_strand_id
1 'polypeptide(L)'
;MSDKPSKKGKLLFKGDKDQKKKKRKHSSMDSEERTTSSTLENGWVRADALDDLVGPLFFTHPSDPPICFTVDDNDRLLAYPLPSLAETPHPEPLIVNQVLVGSRLLGTSNSFTFKSFNSKYLSSDKFGVVECNREAIGGTEEWEPTTTEAGFAFKNAMGKFLMIDEIAGGGFKIRADSEEVGFCETFRVYCQARFKRKNKFEKKEKTNSGKLELDNVKKYQSWGGGKLHLTEEDSHQLKRAKQDGRFAEALLDRREKVKADRYCK
;
A
#
# COMPACT_ATOMS: atom_id res chain seq x y z
N MET A 1 52.82 -6.03 -51.82
CA MET A 1 52.02 -4.83 -51.53
C MET A 1 50.96 -5.27 -50.52
N SER A 2 51.23 -5.21 -49.20
CA SER A 2 51.08 -4.03 -48.30
C SER A 2 49.62 -3.53 -48.36
N ASP A 3 48.79 -3.50 -47.30
CA ASP A 3 49.04 -2.91 -45.98
C ASP A 3 48.12 -3.47 -44.87
N LYS A 4 48.66 -3.62 -43.65
CA LYS A 4 47.91 -3.78 -42.39
C LYS A 4 47.87 -2.43 -41.67
N PRO A 5 46.73 -1.96 -41.13
CA PRO A 5 46.71 -0.73 -40.34
C PRO A 5 47.30 -0.96 -38.93
N SER A 6 48.13 0.00 -38.52
CA SER A 6 48.95 -0.01 -37.31
C SER A 6 48.14 0.26 -36.03
N LYS A 7 48.45 -0.51 -34.97
CA LYS A 7 47.93 -0.27 -33.61
C LYS A 7 48.60 0.98 -33.03
N LYS A 8 47.86 2.08 -32.87
CA LYS A 8 48.31 3.25 -32.11
C LYS A 8 48.39 2.91 -30.62
N GLY A 9 49.60 2.58 -30.13
CA GLY A 9 49.89 2.53 -28.71
C GLY A 9 49.92 3.94 -28.12
N LYS A 10 49.15 4.19 -27.06
CA LYS A 10 49.26 5.44 -26.28
C LYS A 10 50.65 5.51 -25.67
N LEU A 11 51.41 6.54 -26.02
CA LEU A 11 52.65 6.94 -25.36
C LEU A 11 52.35 7.34 -23.92
N LEU A 12 52.97 6.66 -22.96
CA LEU A 12 52.96 7.02 -21.54
C LEU A 12 54.20 7.85 -21.26
N PHE A 13 54.02 9.06 -20.71
CA PHE A 13 55.12 9.94 -20.32
C PHE A 13 55.64 9.53 -18.95
N LYS A 14 56.96 9.67 -18.76
CA LYS A 14 57.67 9.27 -17.54
C LYS A 14 57.25 10.20 -16.39
N GLY A 15 56.23 9.80 -15.64
CA GLY A 15 55.61 10.58 -14.56
C GLY A 15 54.16 10.20 -14.25
N ASP A 16 53.44 9.55 -15.17
CA ASP A 16 52.05 9.13 -14.91
C ASP A 16 51.99 7.86 -14.03
N LYS A 17 51.31 7.97 -12.88
CA LYS A 17 51.01 6.82 -12.00
C LYS A 17 49.72 6.14 -12.46
N ASP A 18 49.78 4.82 -12.65
CA ASP A 18 48.62 3.98 -13.00
C ASP A 18 47.48 4.11 -11.99
N GLN A 19 46.31 4.61 -12.44
CA GLN A 19 45.09 4.48 -11.66
C GLN A 19 44.60 3.03 -11.71
N LYS A 20 44.72 2.33 -10.58
CA LYS A 20 44.14 0.99 -10.38
C LYS A 20 42.62 1.03 -10.60
N LYS A 21 42.16 0.42 -11.69
CA LYS A 21 40.74 0.14 -11.94
C LYS A 21 40.18 -0.70 -10.78
N LYS A 22 39.30 -0.12 -9.97
CA LYS A 22 38.48 -0.88 -9.01
C LYS A 22 37.61 -1.86 -9.80
N LYS A 23 37.87 -3.16 -9.65
CA LYS A 23 36.96 -4.22 -10.11
C LYS A 23 35.61 -4.02 -9.42
N ARG A 24 34.59 -3.63 -10.19
CA ARG A 24 33.19 -3.73 -9.75
C ARG A 24 32.88 -5.21 -9.55
N LYS A 25 32.61 -5.58 -8.31
CA LYS A 25 32.09 -6.90 -7.95
C LYS A 25 30.71 -7.02 -8.61
N HIS A 26 30.55 -8.00 -9.49
CA HIS A 26 29.26 -8.33 -10.10
C HIS A 26 28.34 -8.82 -8.99
N SER A 27 27.39 -7.98 -8.57
CA SER A 27 26.26 -8.35 -7.71
C SER A 27 25.03 -8.39 -8.60
N SER A 28 24.89 -9.47 -9.36
CA SER A 28 23.77 -9.68 -10.29
C SER A 28 22.49 -10.21 -9.61
N MET A 29 22.39 -10.16 -8.28
CA MET A 29 21.19 -10.58 -7.52
C MET A 29 20.39 -9.43 -6.92
N ASP A 30 20.84 -8.18 -7.05
CA ASP A 30 20.17 -6.99 -6.48
C ASP A 30 19.42 -6.17 -7.55
N SER A 31 19.59 -6.52 -8.83
CA SER A 31 18.91 -5.85 -9.94
C SER A 31 17.46 -6.36 -10.09
N GLU A 32 17.26 -7.68 -10.03
CA GLU A 32 15.95 -8.31 -10.25
C GLU A 32 15.00 -8.13 -9.07
N GLU A 33 15.50 -8.14 -7.82
CA GLU A 33 14.68 -7.81 -6.63
C GLU A 33 14.24 -6.33 -6.63
N ARG A 34 15.07 -5.40 -7.12
CA ARG A 34 14.68 -3.99 -7.23
C ARG A 34 13.68 -3.76 -8.35
N THR A 35 13.83 -4.43 -9.50
CA THR A 35 12.86 -4.30 -10.60
C THR A 35 11.52 -4.92 -10.21
N THR A 36 11.49 -6.12 -9.63
CA THR A 36 10.26 -6.78 -9.15
C THR A 36 9.58 -6.01 -8.01
N SER A 37 10.35 -5.43 -7.08
CA SER A 37 9.78 -4.56 -6.03
C SER A 37 9.12 -3.30 -6.59
N SER A 38 9.69 -2.70 -7.63
CA SER A 38 9.14 -1.50 -8.29
C SER A 38 7.91 -1.79 -9.15
N THR A 39 7.85 -2.97 -9.78
CA THR A 39 6.68 -3.41 -10.56
C THR A 39 5.51 -3.76 -9.63
N LEU A 40 5.79 -4.39 -8.48
CA LEU A 40 4.77 -4.62 -7.46
C LEU A 40 4.31 -3.33 -6.80
N GLU A 41 5.18 -2.32 -6.63
CA GLU A 41 4.81 -1.04 -6.00
C GLU A 41 3.75 -0.26 -6.80
N ASN A 42 3.75 -0.42 -8.13
CA ASN A 42 2.77 0.19 -9.04
C ASN A 42 1.65 -0.77 -9.49
N GLY A 43 1.72 -2.05 -9.12
CA GLY A 43 0.74 -3.06 -9.49
C GLY A 43 -0.54 -3.02 -8.67
N TRP A 44 -1.51 -3.82 -9.09
CA TRP A 44 -2.79 -4.01 -8.42
C TRP A 44 -2.76 -5.25 -7.53
N VAL A 45 -3.13 -5.08 -6.27
CA VAL A 45 -3.14 -6.15 -5.26
C VAL A 45 -4.51 -6.27 -4.66
N ARG A 46 -4.90 -7.48 -4.27
CA ARG A 46 -6.19 -7.72 -3.62
C ARG A 46 -6.26 -6.95 -2.30
N ALA A 47 -7.37 -6.27 -2.06
CA ALA A 47 -7.70 -5.65 -0.79
C ALA A 47 -8.12 -6.73 0.21
N ASP A 48 -7.56 -6.68 1.43
CA ASP A 48 -7.86 -7.68 2.49
C ASP A 48 -8.54 -7.03 3.70
N ALA A 49 -8.30 -5.73 3.92
CA ALA A 49 -8.91 -4.96 5.01
C ALA A 49 -9.72 -3.77 4.48
N LEU A 50 -10.68 -3.29 5.27
CA LEU A 50 -11.46 -2.09 4.95
C LEU A 50 -10.56 -0.86 4.74
N ASP A 51 -9.44 -0.82 5.44
CA ASP A 51 -8.42 0.21 5.34
C ASP A 51 -7.71 0.25 3.96
N ASP A 52 -7.78 -0.84 3.19
CA ASP A 52 -7.26 -0.93 1.81
C ASP A 52 -8.23 -0.34 0.78
N LEU A 53 -9.47 -0.04 1.16
CA LEU A 53 -10.50 0.58 0.31
C LEU A 53 -10.32 2.10 0.16
N VAL A 54 -9.14 2.63 0.49
CA VAL A 54 -8.80 4.05 0.37
C VAL A 54 -7.77 4.24 -0.74
N GLY A 55 -8.06 5.14 -1.68
CA GLY A 55 -7.26 5.39 -2.86
C GLY A 55 -7.86 4.73 -4.12
N PRO A 56 -7.07 4.54 -5.18
CA PRO A 56 -7.53 3.92 -6.42
C PRO A 56 -7.89 2.44 -6.24
N LEU A 57 -9.09 2.07 -6.66
CA LEU A 57 -9.73 0.78 -6.52
C LEU A 57 -10.24 0.28 -7.88
N PHE A 58 -10.15 -1.03 -8.06
CA PHE A 58 -10.65 -1.75 -9.21
C PHE A 58 -11.57 -2.87 -8.71
N PHE A 59 -12.84 -2.79 -9.11
CA PHE A 59 -13.91 -3.70 -8.64
C PHE A 59 -14.17 -4.77 -9.68
N THR A 60 -14.18 -6.02 -9.25
CA THR A 60 -14.51 -7.17 -10.08
C THR A 60 -15.45 -8.12 -9.37
N HIS A 61 -16.17 -8.93 -10.13
CA HIS A 61 -17.01 -9.98 -9.61
C HIS A 61 -16.70 -11.31 -10.32
N PRO A 62 -16.62 -12.42 -9.57
CA PRO A 62 -16.24 -13.73 -10.09
C PRO A 62 -17.39 -14.47 -10.79
N SER A 63 -18.20 -13.77 -11.60
CA SER A 63 -19.19 -14.38 -12.50
C SER A 63 -18.50 -15.10 -13.66
N ASP A 64 -19.26 -15.82 -14.48
CA ASP A 64 -18.78 -16.39 -15.74
C ASP A 64 -19.57 -15.79 -16.93
N PRO A 65 -18.97 -14.89 -17.73
CA PRO A 65 -17.60 -14.38 -17.63
C PRO A 65 -17.40 -13.44 -16.41
N PRO A 66 -16.15 -13.27 -15.92
CA PRO A 66 -15.85 -12.29 -14.88
C PRO A 66 -16.23 -10.90 -15.35
N ILE A 67 -16.73 -10.07 -14.44
CA ILE A 67 -17.10 -8.69 -14.78
C ILE A 67 -16.33 -7.68 -13.95
N CYS A 68 -16.16 -6.48 -14.48
CA CYS A 68 -15.67 -5.32 -13.74
C CYS A 68 -16.64 -4.16 -13.82
N PHE A 69 -16.46 -3.22 -12.90
CA PHE A 69 -17.15 -1.94 -12.97
C PHE A 69 -16.48 -1.04 -14.00
N THR A 70 -17.28 -0.46 -14.90
CA THR A 70 -16.82 0.52 -15.87
C THR A 70 -17.80 1.69 -15.90
N VAL A 71 -17.29 2.92 -15.83
CA VAL A 71 -18.12 4.12 -15.96
C VAL A 71 -18.03 4.64 -17.40
N ASP A 72 -19.19 4.80 -18.05
CA ASP A 72 -19.28 5.40 -19.39
C ASP A 72 -19.07 6.92 -19.34
N ASP A 73 -18.85 7.54 -20.51
CA ASP A 73 -18.72 8.99 -20.65
C ASP A 73 -20.00 9.75 -20.22
N ASN A 74 -21.14 9.05 -20.18
CA ASN A 74 -22.43 9.56 -19.69
C ASN A 74 -22.66 9.33 -18.18
N ASP A 75 -21.60 9.10 -17.39
CA ASP A 75 -21.66 8.92 -15.93
C ASP A 75 -22.49 7.69 -15.46
N ARG A 76 -22.72 6.73 -16.38
CA ARG A 76 -23.45 5.48 -16.09
C ARG A 76 -22.48 4.39 -15.66
N LEU A 77 -22.85 3.65 -14.62
CA LEU A 77 -22.12 2.47 -14.19
C LEU A 77 -22.56 1.25 -14.99
N LEU A 78 -21.60 0.57 -15.61
CA LEU A 78 -21.81 -0.61 -16.43
C LEU A 78 -21.03 -1.79 -15.85
N ALA A 79 -21.61 -2.99 -15.95
CA ALA A 79 -20.91 -4.24 -15.74
C ALA A 79 -20.26 -4.68 -17.05
N TYR A 80 -18.95 -4.51 -17.16
CA TYR A 80 -18.21 -4.87 -18.37
C TYR A 80 -17.59 -6.26 -18.21
N PRO A 81 -17.86 -7.21 -19.12
CA PRO A 81 -17.24 -8.54 -19.07
C PRO A 81 -15.74 -8.45 -19.39
N LEU A 82 -14.92 -9.10 -18.56
CA LEU A 82 -13.48 -9.23 -18.73
C LEU A 82 -13.10 -10.72 -18.82
N PRO A 83 -13.12 -11.32 -20.02
CA PRO A 83 -12.73 -12.71 -20.22
C PRO A 83 -11.28 -12.99 -19.81
N SER A 84 -10.37 -12.02 -19.97
CA SER A 84 -8.94 -12.18 -19.66
C SER A 84 -8.60 -12.14 -18.17
N LEU A 85 -9.58 -11.86 -17.30
CA LEU A 85 -9.34 -11.71 -15.86
C LEU A 85 -9.16 -13.06 -15.16
N ALA A 86 -9.68 -14.14 -15.74
CA ALA A 86 -9.57 -15.49 -15.20
C ALA A 86 -8.13 -16.05 -15.27
N GLU A 87 -7.29 -15.50 -16.14
CA GLU A 87 -5.96 -16.07 -16.45
C GLU A 87 -4.81 -15.44 -15.65
N THR A 88 -5.05 -14.34 -14.93
CA THR A 88 -3.98 -13.59 -14.24
C THR A 88 -4.22 -13.46 -12.74
N PRO A 89 -3.22 -13.77 -11.89
CA PRO A 89 -3.37 -13.68 -10.43
C PRO A 89 -3.49 -12.23 -9.93
N HIS A 90 -3.07 -11.25 -10.73
CA HIS A 90 -3.06 -9.83 -10.43
C HIS A 90 -3.76 -9.09 -11.57
N PRO A 91 -5.10 -9.01 -11.56
CA PRO A 91 -5.83 -8.37 -12.63
C PRO A 91 -5.64 -6.86 -12.57
N GLU A 92 -5.41 -6.26 -13.74
CA GLU A 92 -5.20 -4.83 -13.89
C GLU A 92 -6.33 -4.21 -14.72
N PRO A 93 -6.76 -2.97 -14.40
CA PRO A 93 -7.73 -2.26 -15.20
C PRO A 93 -7.13 -1.93 -16.58
N LEU A 94 -7.93 -2.11 -17.62
CA LEU A 94 -7.52 -1.85 -19.00
C LEU A 94 -7.59 -0.36 -19.35
N ILE A 95 -8.53 0.35 -18.74
CA ILE A 95 -8.81 1.77 -18.99
C ILE A 95 -9.10 2.48 -17.67
N VAL A 96 -8.93 3.81 -17.67
CA VAL A 96 -9.14 4.64 -16.46
C VAL A 96 -10.59 4.60 -15.98
N ASN A 97 -11.55 4.42 -16.90
CA ASN A 97 -12.97 4.33 -16.61
C ASN A 97 -13.36 3.15 -15.69
N GLN A 98 -12.48 2.17 -15.53
CA GLN A 98 -12.67 1.02 -14.64
C GLN A 98 -12.20 1.28 -13.20
N VAL A 99 -11.54 2.42 -12.96
CA VAL A 99 -10.96 2.76 -11.67
C VAL A 99 -11.86 3.74 -10.93
N LEU A 100 -12.15 3.41 -9.67
CA LEU A 100 -12.84 4.28 -8.72
C LEU A 100 -11.87 4.69 -7.61
N VAL A 101 -12.02 5.89 -7.06
CA VAL A 101 -11.22 6.36 -5.93
C VAL A 101 -12.06 6.27 -4.66
N GLY A 102 -11.69 5.36 -3.77
CA GLY A 102 -12.31 5.19 -2.46
C GLY A 102 -11.79 6.21 -1.44
N SER A 103 -12.69 6.77 -0.63
CA SER A 103 -12.38 7.64 0.49
C SER A 103 -13.25 7.28 1.68
N ARG A 104 -12.68 7.29 2.89
CA ARG A 104 -13.45 7.12 4.13
C ARG A 104 -14.09 8.44 4.52
N LEU A 105 -15.38 8.43 4.85
CA LEU A 105 -16.09 9.63 5.29
C LEU A 105 -15.65 10.02 6.70
N LEU A 106 -15.47 11.32 6.95
CA LEU A 106 -15.09 11.83 8.27
C LEU A 106 -16.32 11.84 9.18
N GLY A 107 -16.18 11.35 10.41
CA GLY A 107 -17.25 11.33 11.41
C GLY A 107 -17.97 9.99 11.56
N THR A 108 -17.86 9.09 10.57
CA THR A 108 -18.38 7.72 10.66
C THR A 108 -17.24 6.73 10.55
N SER A 109 -17.22 5.71 11.42
CA SER A 109 -16.14 4.73 11.40
C SER A 109 -16.19 3.83 10.18
N ASN A 110 -17.36 3.56 9.58
CA ASN A 110 -17.48 2.53 8.55
C ASN A 110 -18.05 2.99 7.20
N SER A 111 -18.28 4.29 7.01
CA SER A 111 -18.80 4.82 5.73
C SER A 111 -17.68 5.20 4.76
N PHE A 112 -17.84 4.81 3.52
CA PHE A 112 -16.94 5.08 2.40
C PHE A 112 -17.71 5.74 1.25
N THR A 113 -16.98 6.49 0.44
CA THR A 113 -17.47 7.06 -0.81
C THR A 113 -16.55 6.63 -1.94
N PHE A 114 -17.11 6.40 -3.13
CA PHE A 114 -16.34 5.98 -4.31
C PHE A 114 -16.53 7.01 -5.42
N LYS A 115 -15.44 7.54 -5.94
CA LYS A 115 -15.43 8.60 -6.95
C LYS A 115 -14.93 8.07 -8.30
N SER A 116 -15.67 8.31 -9.37
CA SER A 116 -15.31 7.94 -10.73
C SER A 116 -14.23 8.83 -11.33
N PHE A 117 -13.71 8.42 -12.50
CA PHE A 117 -12.74 9.20 -13.27
C PHE A 117 -13.26 10.60 -13.65
N ASN A 118 -14.58 10.73 -13.88
CA ASN A 118 -15.23 11.99 -14.21
C ASN A 118 -15.57 12.85 -12.98
N SER A 119 -14.95 12.54 -11.84
CA SER A 119 -15.14 13.24 -10.58
C SER A 119 -16.55 13.22 -9.99
N LYS A 120 -17.35 12.20 -10.33
CA LYS A 120 -18.68 11.98 -9.77
C LYS A 120 -18.66 10.84 -8.75
N TYR A 121 -19.62 10.80 -7.84
CA TYR A 121 -19.72 9.78 -6.81
C TYR A 121 -20.68 8.66 -7.19
N LEU A 122 -20.31 7.43 -6.82
CA LEU A 122 -21.15 6.26 -6.89
C LEU A 122 -22.32 6.43 -5.91
N SER A 123 -23.53 6.43 -6.44
CA SER A 123 -24.77 6.67 -5.72
C SER A 123 -25.76 5.53 -5.94
N SER A 124 -26.65 5.32 -4.97
CA SER A 124 -27.75 4.36 -5.08
C SER A 124 -29.08 5.04 -4.77
N ASP A 125 -30.08 4.87 -5.63
CA ASP A 125 -31.44 5.34 -5.40
C ASP A 125 -32.28 4.33 -4.59
N LYS A 126 -33.45 4.76 -4.11
CA LYS A 126 -34.41 3.94 -3.34
C LYS A 126 -34.97 2.73 -4.05
N PHE A 127 -34.86 2.72 -5.38
CA PHE A 127 -35.25 1.59 -6.22
C PHE A 127 -34.07 0.65 -6.52
N GLY A 128 -32.91 0.84 -5.89
CA GLY A 128 -31.71 0.03 -6.12
C GLY A 128 -30.98 0.33 -7.42
N VAL A 129 -31.27 1.45 -8.08
CA VAL A 129 -30.55 1.89 -9.28
C VAL A 129 -29.23 2.51 -8.86
N VAL A 130 -28.13 2.07 -9.47
CA VAL A 130 -26.77 2.51 -9.16
C VAL A 130 -26.21 3.36 -10.30
N GLU A 131 -25.77 4.58 -9.99
CA GLU A 131 -25.28 5.56 -10.97
C GLU A 131 -24.11 6.37 -10.43
N CYS A 132 -23.29 6.93 -11.32
CA CYS A 132 -22.13 7.75 -10.98
C CYS A 132 -22.30 9.20 -11.47
N ASN A 133 -23.44 9.86 -11.22
CA ASN A 133 -23.73 11.20 -11.77
C ASN A 133 -23.67 12.36 -10.74
N ARG A 134 -23.43 12.05 -9.46
CA ARG A 134 -23.49 13.01 -8.35
C ARG A 134 -22.18 13.74 -8.15
N GLU A 135 -22.21 15.07 -8.09
CA GLU A 135 -21.01 15.90 -7.89
C GLU A 135 -20.63 16.09 -6.41
N ALA A 136 -21.59 15.90 -5.52
CA ALA A 136 -21.44 16.09 -4.09
C ALA A 136 -21.74 14.78 -3.34
N ILE A 137 -21.11 14.65 -2.17
CA ILE A 137 -21.37 13.57 -1.23
C ILE A 137 -22.61 13.95 -0.42
N GLY A 138 -23.67 13.17 -0.56
CA GLY A 138 -24.82 13.13 0.33
C GLY A 138 -25.05 11.70 0.83
N GLY A 139 -26.21 11.46 1.44
CA GLY A 139 -26.51 10.16 2.04
C GLY A 139 -26.62 9.03 1.02
N THR A 140 -26.99 9.29 -0.23
CA THR A 140 -27.13 8.27 -1.28
C THR A 140 -25.78 7.79 -1.85
N GLU A 141 -24.70 8.52 -1.58
CA GLU A 141 -23.33 8.22 -2.02
C GLU A 141 -22.50 7.53 -0.94
N GLU A 142 -23.10 7.31 0.24
CA GLU A 142 -22.47 6.60 1.35
C GLU A 142 -22.65 5.08 1.21
N TRP A 143 -21.52 4.38 1.31
CA TRP A 143 -21.44 2.93 1.25
C TRP A 143 -20.76 2.38 2.49
N GLU A 144 -21.35 1.36 3.09
CA GLU A 144 -20.80 0.63 4.22
C GLU A 144 -20.27 -0.74 3.76
N PRO A 145 -18.95 -0.88 3.52
CA PRO A 145 -18.34 -2.15 3.16
C PRO A 145 -18.31 -3.13 4.34
N THR A 146 -18.62 -4.38 4.06
CA THR A 146 -18.51 -5.52 4.97
C THR A 146 -17.62 -6.58 4.33
N THR A 147 -16.63 -7.08 5.07
CA THR A 147 -15.75 -8.16 4.59
C THR A 147 -16.48 -9.50 4.60
N THR A 148 -16.40 -10.24 3.50
CA THR A 148 -16.92 -11.61 3.38
C THR A 148 -15.75 -12.59 3.21
N GLU A 149 -16.00 -13.90 3.27
CA GLU A 149 -14.95 -14.91 3.06
C GLU A 149 -14.27 -14.79 1.68
N ALA A 150 -15.03 -14.36 0.67
CA ALA A 150 -14.60 -14.29 -0.71
C ALA A 150 -14.30 -12.87 -1.22
N GLY A 151 -14.52 -11.81 -0.43
CA GLY A 151 -14.32 -10.42 -0.86
C GLY A 151 -14.98 -9.39 0.05
N PHE A 152 -15.72 -8.46 -0.55
CA PHE A 152 -16.45 -7.40 0.14
C PHE A 152 -17.88 -7.30 -0.39
N ALA A 153 -18.83 -7.04 0.50
CA ALA A 153 -20.19 -6.63 0.19
C ALA A 153 -20.36 -5.15 0.55
N PHE A 154 -21.11 -4.40 -0.24
CA PHE A 154 -21.29 -2.95 -0.05
C PHE A 154 -22.74 -2.64 0.26
N LYS A 155 -23.01 -2.15 1.46
CA LYS A 155 -24.34 -1.76 1.90
C LYS A 155 -24.57 -0.29 1.61
N ASN A 156 -25.70 0.07 1.01
CA ASN A 156 -26.09 1.47 0.80
C ASN A 156 -26.69 2.08 2.08
N ALA A 157 -26.95 3.39 2.07
CA ALA A 157 -27.60 4.08 3.18
C ALA A 157 -29.02 3.60 3.53
N MET A 158 -29.68 2.85 2.63
CA MET A 158 -31.00 2.25 2.86
C MET A 158 -30.93 0.84 3.44
N GLY A 159 -29.72 0.35 3.66
CA GLY A 159 -29.43 -0.94 4.24
C GLY A 159 -29.57 -2.13 3.31
N LYS A 160 -29.59 -1.89 1.99
CA LYS A 160 -29.54 -2.92 0.94
C LYS A 160 -28.12 -3.08 0.42
N PHE A 161 -27.83 -4.24 -0.15
CA PHE A 161 -26.51 -4.58 -0.68
C PHE A 161 -26.43 -4.37 -2.19
N LEU A 162 -25.26 -3.89 -2.62
CA LEU A 162 -24.84 -3.87 -4.02
C LEU A 162 -24.80 -5.31 -4.52
N MET A 163 -25.33 -5.55 -5.73
CA MET A 163 -25.41 -6.85 -6.36
C MET A 163 -25.25 -6.75 -7.87
N ILE A 164 -24.94 -7.87 -8.49
CA ILE A 164 -25.05 -8.07 -9.92
C ILE A 164 -26.30 -8.86 -10.24
N ASP A 165 -27.10 -8.31 -11.14
CA ASP A 165 -28.32 -8.89 -11.67
C ASP A 165 -28.10 -9.33 -13.13
N GLU A 166 -28.51 -10.55 -13.46
CA GLU A 166 -28.41 -11.09 -14.81
C GLU A 166 -29.71 -10.81 -15.57
N ILE A 167 -29.61 -10.05 -16.65
CA ILE A 167 -30.76 -9.69 -17.49
C ILE A 167 -31.06 -10.84 -18.45
N ALA A 168 -32.36 -11.12 -18.66
CA ALA A 168 -32.85 -12.00 -19.72
C ALA A 168 -32.31 -11.56 -21.09
N GLY A 169 -31.24 -12.21 -21.55
CA GLY A 169 -30.44 -11.78 -22.70
C GLY A 169 -28.93 -11.95 -22.53
N GLY A 170 -28.46 -12.41 -21.35
CA GLY A 170 -27.05 -12.73 -21.09
C GLY A 170 -26.18 -11.50 -20.79
N GLY A 171 -26.80 -10.39 -20.36
CA GLY A 171 -26.11 -9.19 -19.91
C GLY A 171 -26.17 -9.05 -18.40
N PHE A 172 -25.22 -8.32 -17.82
CA PHE A 172 -25.19 -8.02 -16.38
C PHE A 172 -25.57 -6.57 -16.12
N LYS A 173 -26.30 -6.34 -15.04
CA LYS A 173 -26.64 -5.01 -14.53
C LYS A 173 -26.27 -4.92 -13.06
N ILE A 174 -25.76 -3.76 -12.67
CA ILE A 174 -25.41 -3.51 -11.26
C ILE A 174 -26.61 -2.84 -10.58
N ARG A 175 -27.01 -3.38 -9.44
CA ARG A 175 -28.13 -2.88 -8.62
C ARG A 175 -27.75 -2.87 -7.14
N ALA A 176 -28.54 -2.19 -6.31
CA ALA A 176 -28.33 -2.10 -4.86
C ALA A 176 -29.63 -2.28 -4.07
N ASP A 177 -30.39 -3.33 -4.39
CA ASP A 177 -31.68 -3.68 -3.77
C ASP A 177 -31.68 -5.04 -3.05
N SER A 178 -30.54 -5.74 -3.00
CA SER A 178 -30.46 -7.02 -2.31
C SER A 178 -30.55 -6.86 -0.77
N GLU A 179 -31.20 -7.81 -0.09
CA GLU A 179 -31.36 -7.77 1.37
C GLU A 179 -30.29 -8.58 2.11
N GLU A 180 -29.72 -9.58 1.44
CA GLU A 180 -28.81 -10.55 2.01
C GLU A 180 -27.50 -10.59 1.23
N VAL A 181 -26.42 -10.96 1.90
CA VAL A 181 -25.11 -11.10 1.26
C VAL A 181 -24.96 -12.53 0.75
N GLY A 182 -25.00 -12.70 -0.56
CA GLY A 182 -24.75 -13.96 -1.24
C GLY A 182 -23.58 -13.88 -2.21
N PHE A 183 -23.63 -14.72 -3.24
CA PHE A 183 -22.63 -14.76 -4.30
C PHE A 183 -22.65 -13.47 -5.14
N CYS A 184 -23.83 -13.03 -5.58
CA CYS A 184 -24.01 -11.87 -6.45
C CYS A 184 -23.64 -10.53 -5.78
N GLU A 185 -23.66 -10.48 -4.45
CA GLU A 185 -23.33 -9.32 -3.63
C GLU A 185 -21.85 -9.28 -3.22
N THR A 186 -21.08 -10.33 -3.52
CA THR A 186 -19.69 -10.45 -3.11
C THR A 186 -18.75 -10.01 -4.23
N PHE A 187 -18.09 -8.87 -4.04
CA PHE A 187 -17.14 -8.31 -4.99
C PHE A 187 -15.69 -8.53 -4.54
N ARG A 188 -14.80 -8.73 -5.50
CA ARG A 188 -13.36 -8.68 -5.31
C ARG A 188 -12.88 -7.26 -5.61
N VAL A 189 -12.15 -6.67 -4.68
CA VAL A 189 -11.59 -5.34 -4.84
C VAL A 189 -10.08 -5.42 -4.87
N TYR A 190 -9.49 -4.73 -5.83
CA TYR A 190 -8.06 -4.58 -5.97
C TYR A 190 -7.69 -3.12 -5.71
N CYS A 191 -6.64 -2.87 -4.94
CA CYS A 191 -6.09 -1.56 -4.70
C CYS A 191 -4.67 -1.48 -5.27
N GLN A 192 -4.23 -0.27 -5.60
CA GLN A 192 -2.83 -0.07 -5.98
C GLN A 192 -1.91 -0.36 -4.79
N ALA A 193 -0.86 -1.15 -4.99
CA ALA A 193 0.00 -1.64 -3.92
C ALA A 193 0.65 -0.54 -3.07
N ARG A 194 1.00 0.61 -3.69
CA ARG A 194 1.51 1.79 -2.98
C ARG A 194 0.53 2.38 -1.95
N PHE A 195 -0.78 2.18 -2.15
CA PHE A 195 -1.83 2.66 -1.25
C PHE A 195 -2.29 1.59 -0.26
N LYS A 196 -1.96 0.31 -0.49
CA LYS A 196 -2.27 -0.76 0.44
C LYS A 196 -1.70 -0.43 1.81
N ARG A 197 -2.57 -0.28 2.81
CA ARG A 197 -2.12 0.07 4.15
C ARG A 197 -1.38 -1.13 4.67
N LYS A 198 -0.05 -0.99 4.77
CA LYS A 198 0.75 -1.92 5.56
C LYS A 198 0.21 -1.78 6.97
N ASN A 199 -0.58 -2.75 7.41
CA ASN A 199 -0.90 -2.89 8.82
C ASN A 199 0.43 -2.74 9.53
N LYS A 200 0.59 -1.61 10.22
CA LYS A 200 1.49 -1.55 11.35
C LYS A 200 0.83 -2.47 12.37
N PHE A 201 0.89 -3.78 12.12
CA PHE A 201 1.24 -4.66 13.20
C PHE A 201 2.38 -3.91 13.86
N GLU A 202 2.22 -3.57 15.12
CA GLU A 202 3.36 -3.44 15.97
C GLU A 202 4.10 -4.77 15.82
N LYS A 203 4.94 -4.88 14.77
CA LYS A 203 6.32 -5.20 15.02
C LYS A 203 6.63 -4.29 16.19
N LYS A 204 6.49 -4.84 17.41
CA LYS A 204 7.58 -4.85 18.38
C LYS A 204 8.79 -5.08 17.50
N GLU A 205 9.28 -3.99 16.91
CA GLU A 205 10.54 -4.00 16.27
C GLU A 205 11.39 -4.63 17.36
N LYS A 206 12.18 -5.62 16.98
CA LYS A 206 13.42 -5.83 17.68
C LYS A 206 14.23 -4.54 17.46
N THR A 207 13.75 -3.40 17.97
CA THR A 207 14.44 -2.14 18.04
C THR A 207 15.63 -2.53 18.85
N ASN A 208 16.75 -2.62 18.13
CA ASN A 208 18.01 -3.05 18.66
C ASN A 208 18.23 -2.25 19.95
N SER A 209 18.55 -2.92 21.05
CA SER A 209 18.66 -2.27 22.37
C SER A 209 19.54 -1.01 22.31
N GLY A 210 20.59 -1.04 21.48
CA GLY A 210 21.45 0.11 21.23
C GLY A 210 20.78 1.29 20.50
N LYS A 211 19.79 1.08 19.62
CA LYS A 211 19.06 2.19 18.98
C LYS A 211 18.12 2.90 19.97
N LEU A 212 17.46 2.11 20.82
CA LEU A 212 16.63 2.63 21.92
C LEU A 212 17.47 3.43 22.92
N GLU A 213 18.65 2.93 23.28
CA GLU A 213 19.61 3.64 24.14
C GLU A 213 20.03 4.97 23.49
N LEU A 214 20.39 4.95 22.20
CA LEU A 214 20.85 6.13 21.47
C LEU A 214 19.77 7.21 21.35
N ASP A 215 18.51 6.83 21.10
CA ASP A 215 17.38 7.77 21.09
C ASP A 215 17.03 8.29 22.50
N ASN A 216 17.19 7.45 23.54
CA ASN A 216 17.02 7.87 24.93
C ASN A 216 18.07 8.92 25.32
N VAL A 217 19.35 8.65 25.03
CA VAL A 217 20.47 9.56 25.31
C VAL A 217 20.30 10.89 24.57
N LYS A 218 19.86 10.89 23.30
CA LYS A 218 19.56 12.13 22.55
C LYS A 218 18.49 13.01 23.20
N LYS A 219 17.51 12.40 23.87
CA LYS A 219 16.40 13.13 24.50
C LYS A 219 16.86 13.88 25.75
N TYR A 220 17.85 13.35 26.47
CA TYR A 220 18.23 13.84 27.79
C TYR A 220 19.62 14.48 27.85
N GLN A 221 20.50 14.23 26.88
CA GLN A 221 21.75 14.97 26.71
C GLN A 221 21.52 16.19 25.82
N SER A 222 21.47 17.37 26.43
CA SER A 222 21.50 18.66 25.74
C SER A 222 22.84 19.34 25.99
N TRP A 223 23.75 19.31 25.00
CA TRP A 223 24.98 20.11 25.01
C TRP A 223 25.27 20.64 23.61
N GLY A 224 25.64 21.93 23.52
CA GLY A 224 26.06 22.56 22.27
C GLY A 224 27.26 21.84 21.65
N GLY A 225 27.15 21.49 20.36
CA GLY A 225 28.23 20.88 19.57
C GLY A 225 27.96 19.48 18.99
N GLY A 226 26.78 18.89 19.23
CA GLY A 226 26.32 17.69 18.50
C GLY A 226 27.05 16.38 18.80
N LYS A 227 27.90 16.33 19.84
CA LYS A 227 28.59 15.10 20.26
C LYS A 227 27.77 14.35 21.31
N LEU A 228 27.31 13.15 20.96
CA LEU A 228 26.59 12.25 21.85
C LEU A 228 27.58 11.45 22.71
N HIS A 229 27.40 11.47 24.03
CA HIS A 229 28.21 10.65 24.94
C HIS A 229 27.44 9.36 25.27
N LEU A 230 27.85 8.26 24.64
CA LEU A 230 27.33 6.93 24.92
C LEU A 230 28.18 6.26 26.00
N THR A 231 27.57 5.41 26.81
CA THR A 231 28.29 4.49 27.70
C THR A 231 29.03 3.44 26.87
N GLU A 232 30.27 3.12 27.24
CA GLU A 232 31.06 2.04 26.60
C GLU A 232 30.61 0.62 27.02
N GLU A 233 29.55 0.49 27.83
CA GLU A 233 29.06 -0.78 28.34
C GLU A 233 28.36 -1.63 27.27
N ASP A 234 28.60 -2.95 27.30
CA ASP A 234 28.09 -3.89 26.30
C ASP A 234 26.55 -3.93 26.26
N SER A 235 25.99 -3.85 25.05
CA SER A 235 24.56 -3.94 24.74
C SER A 235 23.88 -5.23 25.23
N HIS A 236 24.64 -6.25 25.63
CA HIS A 236 24.14 -7.53 26.13
C HIS A 236 23.33 -7.38 27.42
N GLN A 237 23.75 -6.50 28.33
CA GLN A 237 23.01 -6.25 29.58
C GLN A 237 21.63 -5.64 29.30
N LEU A 238 21.54 -4.70 28.36
CA LEU A 238 20.26 -4.11 27.93
C LEU A 238 19.34 -5.13 27.25
N LYS A 239 19.88 -6.11 26.53
CA LYS A 239 19.09 -7.20 25.94
C LYS A 239 18.49 -8.10 27.02
N ARG A 240 19.28 -8.43 28.05
CA ARG A 240 18.81 -9.22 29.20
C ARG A 240 17.76 -8.45 30.02
N ALA A 241 18.02 -7.18 30.34
CA ALA A 241 17.05 -6.32 31.03
C ALA A 241 15.74 -6.14 30.24
N LYS A 242 15.80 -6.17 28.91
CA LYS A 242 14.60 -6.17 28.05
C LYS A 242 13.80 -7.48 28.12
N GLN A 243 14.47 -8.62 28.29
CA GLN A 243 13.80 -9.90 28.52
C GLN A 243 13.19 -9.98 29.92
N ASP A 244 13.89 -9.44 30.92
CA ASP A 244 13.47 -9.45 32.32
C ASP A 244 12.47 -8.33 32.67
N GLY A 245 12.08 -7.49 31.70
CA GLY A 245 11.11 -6.40 31.88
C GLY A 245 11.65 -5.13 32.58
N ARG A 246 12.94 -5.09 32.94
CA ARG A 246 13.60 -3.98 33.65
C ARG A 246 14.41 -3.05 32.73
N PHE A 247 13.99 -2.90 31.48
CA PHE A 247 14.74 -2.14 30.47
C PHE A 247 14.86 -0.65 30.81
N ALA A 248 13.81 -0.06 31.39
CA ALA A 248 13.80 1.36 31.76
C ALA A 248 14.79 1.66 32.89
N GLU A 249 14.85 0.78 33.91
CA GLU A 249 15.80 0.87 35.02
C GLU A 249 17.25 0.78 34.52
N ALA A 250 17.54 -0.22 33.68
CA ALA A 250 18.88 -0.38 33.11
C ALA A 250 19.32 0.79 32.22
N LEU A 251 18.39 1.48 31.54
CA LEU A 251 18.70 2.70 30.79
C LEU A 251 18.95 3.90 31.73
N LEU A 252 18.27 3.97 32.87
CA LEU A 252 18.48 5.02 33.87
C LEU A 252 19.86 4.86 34.54
N ASP A 253 20.23 3.64 34.95
CA ASP A 253 21.55 3.34 35.54
C ASP A 253 22.70 3.74 34.59
N ARG A 254 22.52 3.53 33.28
CA ARG A 254 23.50 3.94 32.28
C ARG A 254 23.56 5.46 32.12
N ARG A 255 22.43 6.14 32.21
CA ARG A 255 22.36 7.61 32.12
C ARG A 255 22.98 8.28 33.34
N GLU A 256 22.74 7.76 34.54
CA GLU A 256 23.34 8.27 35.78
C GLU A 256 24.87 8.25 35.74
N LYS A 257 25.45 7.19 35.15
CA LYS A 257 26.91 7.07 34.96
C LYS A 257 27.48 8.12 34.00
N VAL A 258 26.67 8.69 33.11
CA VAL A 258 27.13 9.67 32.13
C VAL A 258 27.01 11.09 32.69
N LYS A 259 28.16 11.70 33.00
CA LYS A 259 28.26 13.07 33.52
C LYS A 259 27.61 14.16 32.65
N ALA A 260 27.31 13.86 31.39
CA ALA A 260 26.66 14.78 30.45
C ALA A 260 25.13 14.89 30.64
N ASP A 261 24.50 13.97 31.38
CA ASP A 261 23.07 14.06 31.71
C ASP A 261 22.88 14.77 33.06
N ARG A 262 22.61 16.07 33.01
CA ARG A 262 22.50 16.93 34.21
C ARG A 262 21.27 16.62 35.07
N TYR A 263 20.26 15.95 34.51
CA TYR A 263 18.97 15.70 35.14
C TYR A 263 18.79 14.25 35.60
N CYS A 264 19.80 13.41 35.41
CA CYS A 264 19.80 12.01 35.83
C CYS A 264 20.81 11.83 36.98
N LYS A 265 20.35 12.08 38.21
CA LYS A 265 21.05 11.85 39.49
C LYS A 265 20.05 11.45 40.55
#